data_AF-A0A3B9HEW7-F1
#
_entry.id   AF-A0A3B9HEW7-F1
#
_cell.length_a   1.000
_cell.length_b   1.000
_cell.length_c   1.000
_cell.angle_alpha   90.00
_cell.angle_beta   90.00
_cell.angle_gamma   90.00
#
_symmetry.space_group_name_H-M   'P 1'
#
loop_
_entity.id
_entity.type
_entity.pdbx_description
1 polymer ?
#
loop_
_entity_poly.entity_id
_entity_poly.type
_entity_poly.pdbx_seq_one_letter_code
_entity_poly.pdbx_strand_id
1 'polypeptide(L)' 'MHKTAGIPFDGQSQLSSDDPIDAETQCLTVSEPLVHWIDQMILSLHKFRTQLSEDSDDLVESFITAWEQRARWE' A
#
# COMPACT_ATOMS: atom_id res chain seq x y z
N MET A 1 -11.00 -3.39 18.25
CA MET A 1 -9.88 -2.81 17.48
C MET A 1 -10.09 -1.35 17.07
N HIS A 2 -11.32 -0.87 16.87
CA HIS A 2 -11.59 0.51 16.42
C HIS A 2 -11.14 1.67 17.34
N LYS A 3 -10.87 1.41 18.64
CA LYS A 3 -10.57 2.48 19.61
C LYS A 3 -9.15 3.06 19.51
N THR A 4 -8.26 2.42 18.75
CA THR A 4 -6.85 2.84 18.60
C THR A 4 -6.41 3.03 17.15
N ALA A 5 -7.23 2.61 16.18
CA ALA A 5 -6.96 2.79 14.76
C ALA A 5 -7.44 4.17 14.31
N GLY A 6 -6.52 5.01 13.82
CA GLY A 6 -6.87 6.31 13.25
C GLY A 6 -7.50 6.19 11.87
N ILE A 7 -8.03 7.31 11.35
CA ILE A 7 -8.59 7.45 10.00
C ILE A 7 -7.71 6.82 8.90
N PRO A 8 -6.35 6.96 8.94
CA PRO A 8 -5.50 6.36 7.91
C PRO A 8 -5.55 4.82 7.88
N PHE A 9 -5.75 4.18 9.03
CA PHE A 9 -5.84 2.73 9.11
C PHE A 9 -7.22 2.24 8.65
N ASP A 10 -8.27 2.99 9.00
CA ASP A 10 -9.65 2.71 8.56
C ASP A 10 -9.73 2.63 7.03
N GLY A 11 -9.22 3.65 6.33
CA GLY A 11 -9.20 3.67 4.86
C GLY A 11 -8.35 2.55 4.23
N GLN A 12 -7.24 2.15 4.87
CA GLN A 12 -6.42 1.02 4.39
C GLN A 12 -7.10 -0.33 4.57
N SER A 13 -7.92 -0.47 5.62
CA SER A 13 -8.60 -1.72 5.97
C SER A 13 -9.99 -1.87 5.35
N GLN A 14 -10.50 -0.82 4.67
CA GLN A 14 -11.88 -0.76 4.19
C GLN A 14 -12.24 -1.94 3.26
N LEU A 15 -11.34 -2.33 2.35
CA LEU A 15 -11.59 -3.45 1.43
C LEU A 15 -11.75 -4.81 2.13
N SER A 16 -11.32 -4.94 3.39
CA SER A 16 -11.51 -6.18 4.16
C SER A 16 -12.95 -6.37 4.67
N SER A 17 -13.85 -5.41 4.42
CA SER A 17 -15.28 -5.56 4.74
C SER A 17 -16.09 -6.29 3.67
N ASP A 18 -15.50 -6.57 2.52
CA ASP A 18 -16.18 -7.19 1.38
C ASP A 18 -16.52 -8.67 1.65
N ASP A 19 -17.49 -9.21 0.89
CA ASP A 19 -17.84 -10.63 1.00
C ASP A 19 -16.61 -11.50 0.63
N PRO A 20 -16.22 -12.48 1.47
CA PRO A 20 -15.01 -13.26 1.24
C PRO A 20 -15.02 -14.05 -0.08
N ILE A 21 -16.18 -14.52 -0.53
CA ILE A 21 -16.31 -15.31 -1.77
C ILE A 21 -16.16 -14.40 -3.00
N ASP A 22 -16.76 -13.21 -2.94
CA ASP A 22 -16.59 -12.20 -3.99
C ASP A 22 -15.13 -11.73 -4.06
N ALA A 23 -14.50 -11.48 -2.91
CA ALA A 23 -13.09 -11.07 -2.83
C ALA A 23 -12.15 -12.13 -3.41
N GLU A 24 -12.35 -13.42 -3.09
CA GLU A 24 -11.58 -14.52 -3.68
C GLU A 24 -11.74 -14.56 -5.21
N THR A 25 -12.99 -14.52 -5.68
CA THR A 25 -13.31 -14.58 -7.11
C THR A 25 -12.64 -13.43 -7.87
N GLN A 26 -12.69 -12.21 -7.32
CA GLN A 26 -12.02 -11.04 -7.89
C GLN A 26 -10.50 -11.23 -7.92
N CYS A 27 -9.89 -11.65 -6.81
CA CYS A 27 -8.45 -11.87 -6.73
C CYS A 27 -7.94 -12.92 -7.74
N LEU A 28 -8.65 -14.03 -7.88
CA LEU A 28 -8.26 -15.11 -8.80
C LEU A 28 -8.39 -14.69 -10.27
N THR A 29 -9.39 -13.86 -10.59
CA THR A 29 -9.63 -13.36 -11.96
C THR A 29 -8.48 -12.49 -12.46
N VAL A 30 -7.80 -11.76 -11.57
CA VAL A 30 -6.68 -10.86 -11.90
C VAL A 30 -5.39 -11.22 -11.15
N SER A 31 -5.17 -12.52 -10.92
CA SER A 31 -4.09 -13.01 -10.05
C SER A 31 -2.69 -12.57 -10.46
N GLU A 32 -2.33 -12.63 -11.74
CA GLU A 32 -1.01 -12.23 -12.24
C GLU A 32 -0.69 -10.75 -11.98
N PRO A 33 -1.51 -9.77 -12.45
CA PRO A 33 -1.24 -8.37 -12.14
C PRO A 33 -1.35 -8.07 -10.64
N LEU A 34 -2.23 -8.77 -9.91
CA LEU A 34 -2.33 -8.60 -8.46
C LEU A 34 -1.03 -8.99 -7.74
N VAL A 35 -0.45 -10.15 -8.09
CA VAL A 35 0.85 -10.58 -7.55
C VAL A 35 1.94 -9.57 -7.89
N HIS A 36 2.00 -9.08 -9.13
CA HIS A 36 2.97 -8.06 -9.52
C HIS A 36 2.89 -6.81 -8.64
N TRP A 37 1.68 -6.29 -8.40
CA TRP A 37 1.50 -5.10 -7.58
C TRP A 37 1.77 -5.35 -6.09
N ILE A 38 1.49 -6.56 -5.58
CA ILE A 38 1.89 -6.98 -4.24
C ILE A 38 3.42 -6.93 -4.11
N ASP A 39 4.16 -7.46 -5.08
CA ASP A 39 5.62 -7.44 -5.05
C ASP A 39 6.17 -6.01 -5.10
N GLN A 40 5.62 -5.14 -5.96
CA GLN A 40 6.03 -3.72 -6.00
C GLN A 40 5.76 -2.98 -4.69
N MET A 41 4.62 -3.28 -4.04
CA MET A 41 4.29 -2.73 -2.72
C MET A 41 5.27 -3.21 -1.65
N ILE A 42 5.59 -4.51 -1.61
CA ILE A 42 6.57 -5.09 -0.68
C ILE A 42 7.94 -4.42 -0.85
N LEU A 43 8.41 -4.28 -2.08
CA LEU A 43 9.70 -3.62 -2.38
C LEU A 43 9.71 -2.16 -1.90
N SER A 44 8.64 -1.42 -2.15
CA SER A 44 8.52 -0.01 -1.74
C SER A 44 8.51 0.14 -0.22
N LEU A 45 7.77 -0.71 0.49
CA LEU A 45 7.72 -0.72 1.96
C LEU A 45 9.08 -1.07 2.57
N HIS A 46 9.81 -2.02 1.98
CA HIS A 46 11.17 -2.34 2.39
C HIS A 46 12.11 -1.15 2.18
N LYS A 47 12.02 -0.45 1.04
CA LYS A 47 12.81 0.76 0.78
C LYS A 47 12.59 1.81 1.86
N PHE A 48 11.33 2.17 2.14
CA PHE A 48 11.01 3.15 3.18
C PHE A 48 11.49 2.72 4.57
N ARG A 49 11.31 1.43 4.91
CA ARG A 49 11.78 0.88 6.18
C ARG A 49 13.31 1.05 6.33
N THR A 50 14.07 0.73 5.29
CA THR A 50 15.53 0.87 5.29
C THR A 50 15.92 2.34 5.44
N GLN A 51 15.36 3.23 4.63
CA GLN A 51 15.63 4.67 4.68
C GLN A 51 15.33 5.28 6.06
N LEU A 52 14.22 4.86 6.69
CA LEU A 52 13.88 5.26 8.06
C LEU A 52 14.87 4.73 9.10
N SER A 53 15.32 3.48 8.96
CA SER A 53 16.26 2.89 9.92
C SER A 53 17.67 3.48 9.81
N GLU A 54 18.03 4.00 8.64
CA GLU A 54 19.34 4.56 8.34
C GLU A 54 19.39 6.09 8.46
N ASP A 55 18.27 6.74 8.80
CA ASP A 55 18.11 8.20 8.78
C ASP A 55 18.60 8.82 7.46
N SER A 56 18.18 8.19 6.35
CA SER A 56 18.66 8.51 5.01
C SER A 56 18.08 9.82 4.48
N ASP A 57 18.94 10.68 3.93
CA ASP A 57 18.54 11.92 3.24
C ASP A 57 17.59 11.67 2.04
N ASP A 58 17.61 10.46 1.46
CA ASP A 58 16.79 10.07 0.31
C ASP A 58 15.31 9.81 0.69
N LEU A 59 14.99 9.79 1.98
CA LEU A 59 13.63 9.52 2.46
C LEU A 59 12.65 10.59 1.95
N VAL A 60 13.05 11.87 1.99
CA VAL A 60 12.20 12.98 1.54
C VAL A 60 11.95 12.88 0.04
N GLU A 61 12.97 12.59 -0.76
CA GLU A 61 12.82 12.40 -2.22
C GLU A 61 11.87 11.23 -2.53
N SER A 62 11.93 10.17 -1.73
CA SER A 62 11.05 9.01 -1.90
C SER A 62 9.58 9.35 -1.59
N PHE A 63 9.32 10.24 -0.61
CA PHE A 63 7.97 10.77 -0.37
C PHE A 63 7.50 11.75 -1.45
N ILE A 64 8.38 12.62 -1.96
CA ILE A 64 8.06 13.51 -3.09
C ILE A 64 7.63 12.67 -4.30
N THR A 65 8.41 11.64 -4.63
CA THR A 65 8.09 10.74 -5.74
C THR A 65 6.73 10.08 -5.54
N ALA A 66 6.44 9.55 -4.34
CA ALA A 66 5.15 8.92 -4.04
C ALA A 66 3.97 9.91 -4.17
N TRP A 67 4.16 11.15 -3.70
CA TRP A 67 3.18 12.22 -3.82
C TRP A 67 2.90 12.59 -5.28
N GLU A 68 3.94 12.75 -6.10
CA GLU A 68 3.81 13.03 -7.53
C GLU A 68 3.10 11.90 -8.28
N GLN A 69 3.43 10.63 -7.98
CA GLN A 69 2.75 9.49 -8.60
C GLN A 69 1.28 9.47 -8.23
N ARG A 70 0.91 9.80 -6.98
CA ARG A 70 -0.48 9.88 -6.55
C ARG A 70 -1.24 10.99 -7.27
N ALA A 71 -0.63 12.17 -7.42
CA ALA A 71 -1.25 13.30 -8.11
C ALA A 71 -1.57 13.02 -9.59
N ARG A 72 -0.87 12.07 -10.23
CA ARG A 72 -1.17 11.64 -11.62
C ARG A 72 -2.43 10.80 -11.76
N TRP A 73 -2.97 10.30 -10.65
CA TRP A 73 -4.19 9.48 -10.62
C TRP A 73 -5.46 10.31 -10.35
N GLU A 74 -5.31 11.59 -10.08
CA GLU A 74 -6.38 12.59 -9.95
C GLU A 74 -6.63 13.31 -11.29
#